data_AF-A0A2T1NMG1-F1
#
_entry.id   AF-A0A2T1NMG1-F1
#
_cell.length_a   1.000
_cell.length_b   1.000
_cell.length_c   1.000
_cell.angle_alpha   90.00
_cell.angle_beta   90.00
_cell.angle_gamma   90.00
#
_symmetry.space_group_name_H-M   'P 1'
#
loop_
_entity.id
_entity.type
_entity.pdbx_description
1 polymer ?
#
loop_
_entity_poly.entity_id
_entity_poly.type
_entity_poly.pdbx_seq_one_letter_code
_entity_poly.pdbx_strand_id
1 'polypeptide(L)'
;MKKTILALSTIAILATSCKNEADPFLVKEQNIGMLTDSTQIKDLDIIFAKDSIVKPIAGDEFAGSVNTIEVYETGGKHLLSITPKQVLDSTSTISIVKFKDPRYQTEKGVNNLSTFEDIEKNYTISKIQNSFKSASVFVKGSKMMFLFDKNDLPAEFKFDITKTIEPANIPSKAKIKHFMIGW
;
A
#
# COMPACT_ATOMS: atom_id res chain seq x y z
N MET A 1 -56.46 0.80 7.84
CA MET A 1 -55.51 1.75 8.47
C MET A 1 -54.38 1.07 9.26
N LYS A 2 -54.58 -0.06 9.95
CA LYS A 2 -53.49 -0.77 10.66
C LYS A 2 -52.47 -1.49 9.75
N LYS A 3 -52.90 -1.98 8.58
CA LYS A 3 -52.02 -2.68 7.62
C LYS A 3 -51.08 -1.75 6.84
N THR A 4 -51.48 -0.49 6.64
CA THR A 4 -50.65 0.53 5.98
C THR A 4 -49.56 1.09 6.90
N ILE A 5 -49.79 1.13 8.22
CA ILE A 5 -48.77 1.55 9.20
C ILE A 5 -47.68 0.49 9.33
N LEU A 6 -48.03 -0.80 9.23
CA LEU A 6 -47.06 -1.90 9.29
C LEU A 6 -46.14 -1.94 8.05
N ALA A 7 -46.68 -1.62 6.86
CA ALA A 7 -45.92 -1.56 5.62
C ALA A 7 -44.97 -0.35 5.54
N LEU A 8 -45.33 0.77 6.19
CA LEU A 8 -44.48 1.96 6.24
C LEU A 8 -43.28 1.79 7.19
N SER A 9 -43.45 0.97 8.23
CA SER A 9 -42.40 0.62 9.19
C SER A 9 -41.30 -0.26 8.57
N THR A 10 -41.66 -1.20 7.69
CA THR A 10 -40.68 -2.07 7.01
C THR A 10 -39.83 -1.35 5.95
N ILE A 11 -40.33 -0.26 5.35
CA ILE A 11 -39.58 0.57 4.39
C ILE A 11 -38.57 1.48 5.09
N ALA A 12 -38.84 1.93 6.32
CA ALA A 12 -37.92 2.79 7.08
C ALA A 12 -36.66 2.05 7.54
N ILE A 13 -36.72 0.72 7.73
CA ILE A 13 -35.59 -0.10 8.20
C ILE A 13 -34.59 -0.40 7.07
N LEU A 14 -35.00 -0.32 5.80
CA LEU A 14 -34.09 -0.49 4.65
C LEU A 14 -33.25 0.76 4.35
N ALA A 15 -33.64 1.93 4.88
CA ALA A 15 -32.90 3.18 4.69
C ALA A 15 -31.73 3.35 5.68
N THR A 16 -31.58 2.46 6.67
CA THR A 16 -30.45 2.47 7.62
C THR A 16 -29.33 1.50 7.23
N SER A 17 -29.24 1.09 5.96
CA SER A 17 -28.03 0.42 5.46
C SER A 17 -26.87 1.41 5.62
N CYS A 18 -26.10 1.22 6.68
CA CYS A 18 -24.94 2.05 7.02
C CYS A 18 -24.06 2.20 5.79
N LYS A 19 -23.85 3.46 5.38
CA LYS A 19 -22.69 3.87 4.58
C LYS A 19 -21.43 3.68 5.41
N ASN A 20 -21.06 2.43 5.69
CA ASN A 20 -19.71 2.08 6.11
C ASN A 20 -18.89 1.90 4.83
N GLU A 21 -18.74 2.98 4.07
CA GLU A 21 -17.77 2.99 2.97
C GLU A 21 -16.40 2.81 3.61
N ALA A 22 -15.70 1.73 3.23
CA ALA A 22 -14.35 1.49 3.72
C ALA A 22 -13.46 2.66 3.30
N ASP A 23 -12.73 3.24 4.26
CA ASP A 23 -11.82 4.35 3.97
C ASP A 23 -10.80 3.90 2.90
N PRO A 24 -10.80 4.54 1.70
CA PRO A 24 -9.95 4.13 0.59
C PRO A 24 -8.46 4.36 0.88
N PHE A 25 -8.12 5.21 1.85
CA PHE A 25 -6.76 5.55 2.22
C PHE A 25 -6.28 4.84 3.49
N LEU A 26 -7.12 4.04 4.14
CA LEU A 26 -6.72 3.25 5.30
C LEU A 26 -6.08 1.94 4.86
N VAL A 27 -4.81 1.74 5.23
CA VAL A 27 -4.04 0.53 4.95
C VAL A 27 -4.19 -0.44 6.12
N LYS A 28 -4.83 -1.58 5.86
CA LYS A 28 -4.95 -2.72 6.78
C LYS A 28 -4.20 -3.92 6.23
N GLU A 29 -3.95 -4.90 7.09
CA GLU A 29 -3.23 -6.13 6.72
C GLU A 29 -3.90 -6.92 5.58
N GLN A 30 -5.24 -6.92 5.56
CA GLN A 30 -6.03 -7.71 4.62
C GLN A 30 -6.66 -6.88 3.49
N ASN A 31 -6.75 -5.56 3.66
CA ASN A 31 -7.39 -4.72 2.66
C ASN A 31 -6.91 -3.26 2.68
N ILE A 32 -7.07 -2.60 1.54
CA ILE A 32 -6.86 -1.15 1.38
C ILE A 32 -8.09 -0.62 0.64
N GLY A 33 -8.99 0.07 1.34
CA GLY A 33 -10.33 0.33 0.79
C GLY A 33 -10.98 -0.98 0.34
N MET A 34 -11.24 -1.09 -0.97
CA MET A 34 -11.82 -2.28 -1.61
C MET A 34 -10.79 -3.32 -2.10
N LEU A 35 -9.48 -3.00 -2.11
CA LEU A 35 -8.44 -3.93 -2.55
C LEU A 35 -8.19 -4.99 -1.48
N THR A 36 -7.99 -6.24 -1.92
CA THR A 36 -7.63 -7.41 -1.10
C THR A 36 -6.58 -8.27 -1.82
N ASP A 37 -6.01 -9.26 -1.13
CA ASP A 37 -5.08 -10.24 -1.73
C ASP A 37 -5.71 -11.17 -2.78
N SER A 38 -7.04 -11.22 -2.82
CA SER A 38 -7.83 -11.95 -3.82
C SER A 38 -8.32 -11.08 -4.98
N THR A 39 -8.13 -9.76 -4.92
CA THR A 39 -8.54 -8.85 -6.00
C THR A 39 -7.80 -9.18 -7.29
N GLN A 40 -8.54 -9.41 -8.38
CA GLN A 40 -7.95 -9.67 -9.69
C GLN A 40 -7.61 -8.37 -10.41
N ILE A 41 -6.59 -8.40 -11.25
CA ILE A 41 -6.15 -7.21 -12.01
C ILE A 41 -7.26 -6.61 -12.88
N LYS A 42 -8.14 -7.43 -13.45
CA LYS A 42 -9.29 -6.93 -14.24
C LYS A 42 -10.30 -6.13 -13.42
N ASP A 43 -10.38 -6.37 -12.11
CA ASP A 43 -11.37 -5.71 -11.24
C ASP A 43 -10.89 -4.31 -10.80
N LEU A 44 -9.62 -3.97 -11.05
CA LEU A 44 -9.06 -2.64 -10.77
C LEU A 44 -9.79 -1.54 -11.54
N ASP A 45 -10.28 -1.81 -12.75
CA ASP A 45 -11.03 -0.83 -13.56
C ASP A 45 -12.37 -0.44 -12.89
N ILE A 46 -12.93 -1.33 -12.08
CA ILE A 46 -14.15 -1.08 -11.30
C ILE A 46 -13.80 -0.37 -9.99
N ILE A 47 -12.78 -0.84 -9.27
CA ILE A 47 -12.36 -0.28 -7.98
C ILE A 47 -11.88 1.16 -8.13
N PHE A 48 -11.14 1.44 -9.20
CA PHE A 48 -10.56 2.75 -9.52
C PHE A 48 -11.30 3.43 -10.66
N ALA A 49 -12.61 3.24 -10.78
CA ALA A 49 -13.42 3.77 -11.89
C ALA A 49 -13.41 5.31 -12.02
N LYS A 50 -12.96 6.03 -10.98
CA LYS A 50 -12.83 7.50 -10.97
C LYS A 50 -11.39 7.99 -11.17
N ASP A 51 -10.45 7.05 -11.30
CA ASP A 51 -9.02 7.29 -11.37
C ASP A 51 -8.49 6.84 -12.73
N SER A 52 -7.27 7.28 -13.05
CA SER A 52 -6.56 6.88 -14.26
C SER A 52 -5.63 5.73 -13.95
N ILE A 53 -5.82 4.60 -14.66
CA ILE A 53 -5.01 3.39 -14.50
C ILE A 53 -4.09 3.25 -15.72
N VAL A 54 -2.79 3.16 -15.48
CA VAL A 54 -1.77 2.90 -16.51
C VAL A 54 -1.27 1.47 -16.32
N LYS A 55 -1.61 0.57 -17.26
CA LYS A 55 -1.20 -0.83 -17.24
C LYS A 55 0.04 -1.04 -18.13
N PRO A 56 0.93 -1.98 -17.80
CA PRO A 56 2.04 -2.32 -18.67
C PRO A 56 1.55 -2.92 -19.98
N ILE A 57 2.24 -2.63 -21.08
CA ILE A 57 1.95 -3.13 -22.42
C ILE A 57 3.04 -4.11 -22.82
N ALA A 58 2.65 -5.26 -23.35
CA ALA A 58 3.58 -6.25 -23.87
C ALA A 58 4.43 -5.65 -25.02
N GLY A 59 5.75 -5.85 -24.98
CA GLY A 59 6.68 -5.30 -25.97
C GLY A 59 7.24 -3.90 -25.65
N ASP A 60 6.77 -3.26 -24.58
CA ASP A 60 7.33 -1.99 -24.07
C ASP A 60 8.37 -2.23 -22.95
N GLU A 61 9.12 -3.32 -23.07
CA GLU A 61 10.10 -3.79 -22.06
C GLU A 61 11.25 -2.79 -21.82
N PHE A 62 11.40 -1.81 -22.71
CA PHE A 62 12.40 -0.75 -22.64
C PHE A 62 11.96 0.47 -21.81
N ALA A 63 10.66 0.62 -21.48
CA ALA A 63 10.14 1.76 -20.71
C ALA A 63 10.31 1.62 -19.17
N GLY A 64 10.89 0.51 -18.69
CA GLY A 64 11.35 0.37 -17.29
C GLY A 64 10.26 0.13 -16.23
N SER A 65 8.97 0.34 -16.53
CA SER A 65 7.82 0.06 -15.64
C SER A 65 7.04 -1.20 -16.04
N VAL A 66 7.72 -2.17 -16.66
CA VAL A 66 7.09 -3.26 -17.42
C VAL A 66 6.18 -4.19 -16.61
N ASN A 67 6.25 -4.13 -15.27
CA ASN A 67 5.61 -5.09 -14.39
C ASN A 67 4.69 -4.43 -13.35
N THR A 68 4.40 -3.13 -13.48
CA THR A 68 3.64 -2.40 -12.46
C THR A 68 2.51 -1.61 -13.09
N ILE A 69 1.35 -1.68 -12.45
CA ILE A 69 0.16 -0.92 -12.80
C ILE A 69 0.16 0.33 -11.93
N GLU A 70 0.14 1.49 -12.55
CA GLU A 70 0.22 2.78 -11.86
C GLU A 70 -1.18 3.41 -11.80
N VAL A 71 -1.58 3.88 -10.63
CA VAL A 71 -2.90 4.48 -10.40
C VAL A 71 -2.75 5.96 -10.05
N TYR A 72 -3.47 6.81 -10.76
CA TYR A 72 -3.42 8.27 -10.61
C TYR A 72 -4.81 8.85 -10.36
N GLU A 73 -4.91 9.82 -9.46
CA GLU A 73 -6.13 10.60 -9.26
C GLU A 73 -6.40 11.48 -10.49
N THR A 74 -7.68 11.79 -10.72
CA THR A 74 -8.07 12.81 -11.69
C THR A 74 -7.38 14.14 -11.35
N GLY A 75 -6.39 14.53 -12.16
CA GLY A 75 -5.46 15.64 -11.88
C GLY A 75 -3.97 15.24 -11.93
N GLY A 76 -3.66 13.95 -12.09
CA GLY A 76 -2.31 13.44 -12.35
C GLY A 76 -1.50 13.12 -11.10
N LYS A 77 -2.09 13.20 -9.91
CA LYS A 77 -1.40 12.82 -8.67
C LYS A 77 -1.28 11.31 -8.57
N HIS A 78 -0.06 10.81 -8.40
CA HIS A 78 0.21 9.37 -8.28
C HIS A 78 -0.26 8.85 -6.92
N LEU A 79 -1.25 7.96 -6.92
CA LEU A 79 -1.83 7.37 -5.71
C LEU A 79 -1.00 6.18 -5.20
N LEU A 80 -0.89 5.14 -6.03
CA LEU A 80 -0.21 3.90 -5.69
C LEU A 80 0.23 3.14 -6.95
N SER A 81 1.17 2.24 -6.74
CA SER A 81 1.69 1.32 -7.76
C SER A 81 1.36 -0.12 -7.35
N ILE A 82 0.77 -0.91 -8.24
CA ILE A 82 0.34 -2.30 -8.01
C ILE A 82 1.20 -3.24 -8.85
N THR A 83 1.87 -4.19 -8.18
CA THR A 83 2.57 -5.28 -8.87
C THR A 83 1.71 -6.55 -8.79
N PRO A 84 1.31 -7.14 -9.92
CA PRO A 84 0.59 -8.42 -9.95
C PRO A 84 1.52 -9.60 -9.63
N LYS A 85 0.95 -10.73 -9.20
CA LYS A 85 1.71 -11.99 -9.05
C LYS A 85 2.19 -12.53 -10.40
N GLN A 86 1.40 -12.34 -11.44
CA GLN A 86 1.74 -12.68 -12.82
C GLN A 86 1.50 -11.46 -13.73
N VAL A 87 2.57 -11.01 -14.37
CA VAL A 87 2.56 -9.85 -15.26
C VAL A 87 1.75 -10.18 -16.52
N LEU A 88 0.99 -9.19 -17.00
CA LEU A 88 0.12 -9.30 -18.19
C LEU A 88 -1.01 -10.36 -18.10
N ASP A 89 -1.34 -10.84 -16.90
CA ASP A 89 -2.51 -11.69 -16.65
C ASP A 89 -3.59 -10.95 -15.87
N SER A 90 -4.73 -10.70 -16.53
CA SER A 90 -5.88 -10.00 -15.95
C SER A 90 -6.57 -10.74 -14.79
N THR A 91 -6.42 -12.06 -14.72
CA THR A 91 -6.96 -12.92 -13.65
C THR A 91 -6.00 -13.10 -12.48
N SER A 92 -4.75 -12.64 -12.64
CA SER A 92 -3.76 -12.62 -11.57
C SER A 92 -4.23 -11.75 -10.42
N THR A 93 -3.72 -12.04 -9.23
CA THR A 93 -3.99 -11.23 -8.04
C THR A 93 -2.82 -10.32 -7.69
N ILE A 94 -3.05 -9.41 -6.75
CA ILE A 94 -2.08 -8.43 -6.31
C ILE A 94 -0.98 -9.10 -5.49
N SER A 95 0.28 -8.79 -5.79
CA SER A 95 1.44 -9.20 -5.00
C SER A 95 1.94 -8.09 -4.10
N ILE A 96 2.09 -6.87 -4.62
CA ILE A 96 2.61 -5.74 -3.85
C ILE A 96 1.79 -4.50 -4.18
N VAL A 97 1.43 -3.75 -3.14
CA VAL A 97 0.95 -2.37 -3.29
C VAL A 97 1.99 -1.44 -2.69
N LYS A 98 2.41 -0.44 -3.46
CA LYS A 98 3.35 0.61 -3.06
C LYS A 98 2.63 1.93 -3.02
N PHE A 99 2.56 2.54 -1.84
CA PHE A 99 1.84 3.79 -1.63
C PHE A 99 2.70 5.00 -2.00
N LYS A 100 2.14 5.89 -2.82
CA LYS A 100 2.81 7.12 -3.29
C LYS A 100 2.21 8.37 -2.69
N ASP A 101 0.90 8.35 -2.43
CA ASP A 101 0.19 9.46 -1.81
C ASP A 101 0.24 9.39 -0.26
N PRO A 102 0.57 10.49 0.43
CA PRO A 102 0.62 10.54 1.89
C PRO A 102 -0.74 10.36 2.59
N ARG A 103 -1.86 10.44 1.86
CA ARG A 103 -3.17 10.09 2.40
C ARG A 103 -3.23 8.63 2.86
N TYR A 104 -2.51 7.73 2.19
CA TYR A 104 -2.45 6.33 2.60
C TYR A 104 -1.70 6.18 3.92
N GLN A 105 -2.41 5.74 4.94
CA GLN A 105 -1.87 5.58 6.29
C GLN A 105 -2.31 4.26 6.92
N THR A 106 -1.46 3.73 7.78
CA THR A 106 -1.80 2.54 8.56
C THR A 106 -2.83 2.85 9.64
N GLU A 107 -3.40 1.82 10.27
CA GLU A 107 -4.25 1.97 11.47
C GLU A 107 -3.54 2.68 12.64
N LYS A 108 -2.20 2.77 12.60
CA LYS A 108 -1.37 3.48 13.58
C LYS A 108 -0.91 4.86 13.09
N GLY A 109 -1.42 5.33 11.96
CA GLY A 109 -1.12 6.66 11.42
C GLY A 109 0.25 6.80 10.75
N VAL A 110 0.94 5.71 10.41
CA VAL A 110 2.21 5.76 9.67
C VAL A 110 1.94 5.86 8.17
N ASN A 111 2.62 6.77 7.48
CA ASN A 111 2.55 6.94 6.03
C ASN A 111 3.95 7.20 5.43
N ASN A 112 4.03 7.55 4.15
CA ASN A 112 5.30 7.83 3.46
C ASN A 112 6.04 9.09 3.94
N LEU A 113 5.42 9.97 4.74
CA LEU A 113 6.07 11.15 5.32
C LEU A 113 6.64 10.86 6.71
N SER A 114 6.28 9.73 7.33
CA SER A 114 6.77 9.32 8.63
C SER A 114 8.26 9.00 8.63
N THR A 115 8.85 9.00 9.81
CA THR A 115 10.27 8.73 10.04
C THR A 115 10.50 7.32 10.58
N PHE A 116 11.78 6.93 10.70
CA PHE A 116 12.14 5.69 11.38
C PHE A 116 11.67 5.67 12.84
N GLU A 117 11.77 6.80 13.55
CA GLU A 117 11.27 6.94 14.93
C GLU A 117 9.78 6.65 15.03
N ASP A 118 8.97 7.11 14.07
CA ASP A 118 7.53 6.84 14.04
C ASP A 118 7.24 5.35 13.89
N ILE A 119 8.06 4.62 13.12
CA ILE A 119 7.96 3.16 13.00
C ILE A 119 8.30 2.50 14.34
N GLU A 120 9.41 2.87 14.97
CA GLU A 120 9.84 2.27 16.24
C GLU A 120 8.83 2.49 17.37
N LYS A 121 8.16 3.65 17.39
CA LYS A 121 7.10 3.95 18.37
C LYS A 121 5.85 3.11 18.16
N ASN A 122 5.51 2.80 16.91
CA ASN A 122 4.24 2.16 16.57
C ASN A 122 4.36 0.65 16.32
N TYR A 123 5.55 0.13 16.01
CA TYR A 123 5.76 -1.25 15.59
C TYR A 123 7.02 -1.88 16.17
N THR A 124 6.94 -3.18 16.46
CA THR A 124 8.12 -4.00 16.74
C THR A 124 8.78 -4.40 15.43
N ILE A 125 10.04 -4.03 15.24
CA ILE A 125 10.84 -4.45 14.07
C ILE A 125 11.10 -5.96 14.16
N SER A 126 10.82 -6.66 13.06
CA SER A 126 11.06 -8.10 12.91
C SER A 126 12.42 -8.37 12.28
N LYS A 127 12.73 -7.65 11.20
CA LYS A 127 13.97 -7.82 10.42
C LYS A 127 14.29 -6.54 9.67
N ILE A 128 15.57 -6.27 9.48
CA ILE A 128 16.06 -5.28 8.52
C ILE A 128 16.85 -6.01 7.44
N GLN A 129 16.44 -5.86 6.19
CA GLN A 129 17.15 -6.43 5.05
C GLN A 129 17.96 -5.34 4.35
N ASN A 130 19.26 -5.59 4.25
CA ASN A 130 20.19 -4.74 3.52
C ASN A 130 20.12 -5.05 2.01
N SER A 131 19.94 -4.02 1.18
CA SER A 131 19.97 -4.12 -0.28
C SER A 131 20.78 -2.96 -0.88
N PHE A 132 21.11 -3.07 -2.17
CA PHE A 132 21.96 -2.10 -2.85
C PHE A 132 21.50 -0.63 -2.73
N LYS A 133 20.20 -0.37 -2.79
CA LYS A 133 19.64 1.00 -2.81
C LYS A 133 18.85 1.37 -1.56
N SER A 134 18.60 0.42 -0.66
CA SER A 134 17.74 0.64 0.49
C SER A 134 17.99 -0.33 1.63
N ALA A 135 17.57 0.05 2.83
CA ALA A 135 17.32 -0.88 3.92
C ALA A 135 15.81 -1.09 4.05
N SER A 136 15.37 -2.35 3.96
CA SER A 136 13.97 -2.73 4.10
C SER A 136 13.68 -3.15 5.53
N VAL A 137 12.84 -2.40 6.23
CA VAL A 137 12.40 -2.66 7.60
C VAL A 137 11.08 -3.40 7.56
N PHE A 138 11.08 -4.62 8.07
CA PHE A 138 9.89 -5.46 8.25
C PHE A 138 9.43 -5.40 9.71
N VAL A 139 8.12 -5.35 9.92
CA VAL A 139 7.52 -5.24 11.25
C VAL A 139 6.79 -6.54 11.64
N LYS A 140 6.78 -6.86 12.93
CA LYS A 140 6.27 -8.14 13.44
C LYS A 140 4.75 -8.24 13.28
N GLY A 141 4.28 -9.38 12.78
CA GLY A 141 2.84 -9.68 12.63
C GLY A 141 2.15 -8.92 11.50
N SER A 142 2.91 -8.32 10.60
CA SER A 142 2.40 -7.48 9.52
C SER A 142 3.05 -7.84 8.19
N LYS A 143 2.28 -7.65 7.12
CA LYS A 143 2.71 -7.79 5.73
C LYS A 143 3.32 -6.50 5.17
N MET A 144 3.41 -5.47 5.99
CA MET A 144 3.95 -4.16 5.63
C MET A 144 5.48 -4.12 5.70
N MET A 145 6.06 -3.31 4.83
CA MET A 145 7.50 -3.06 4.77
C MET A 145 7.77 -1.58 4.46
N PHE A 146 8.79 -1.04 5.13
CA PHE A 146 9.23 0.35 4.98
C PHE A 146 10.67 0.37 4.48
N LEU A 147 10.93 1.06 3.37
CA LEU A 147 12.27 1.19 2.80
C LEU A 147 12.86 2.55 3.16
N PHE A 148 14.10 2.54 3.60
CA PHE A 148 14.91 3.73 3.84
C PHE A 148 16.00 3.85 2.78
N ASP A 149 16.34 5.09 2.39
CA ASP A 149 17.39 5.31 1.41
C ASP A 149 18.74 4.89 2.00
N LYS A 150 19.53 4.17 1.20
CA LYS A 150 20.87 3.75 1.60
C LYS A 150 21.79 4.94 1.93
N ASN A 151 21.53 6.09 1.30
CA ASN A 151 22.29 7.32 1.53
C ASN A 151 22.06 7.92 2.92
N ASP A 152 20.95 7.60 3.58
CA ASP A 152 20.65 8.08 4.93
C ASP A 152 21.41 7.27 6.00
N LEU A 153 21.98 6.11 5.64
CA LEU A 153 22.69 5.24 6.57
C LEU A 153 24.18 5.60 6.68
N PRO A 154 24.86 5.17 7.76
CA PRO A 154 26.32 5.28 7.88
C PRO A 154 27.06 4.70 6.68
N ALA A 155 28.20 5.31 6.33
CA ALA A 155 28.98 4.99 5.12
C ALA A 155 29.35 3.51 5.01
N GLU A 156 29.59 2.86 6.15
CA GLU A 156 29.97 1.45 6.23
C GLU A 156 28.94 0.48 5.66
N PHE A 157 27.67 0.87 5.63
CA PHE A 157 26.60 0.07 5.05
C PHE A 157 26.41 0.37 3.56
N LYS A 158 26.78 1.56 3.07
CA LYS A 158 26.43 2.04 1.71
C LYS A 158 26.98 1.16 0.59
N PHE A 159 28.14 0.55 0.81
CA PHE A 159 28.87 -0.18 -0.21
C PHE A 159 28.98 -1.68 0.08
N ASP A 160 28.42 -2.14 1.20
CA ASP A 160 28.47 -3.54 1.63
C ASP A 160 27.07 -4.02 2.03
N ILE A 161 26.48 -4.86 1.17
CA ILE A 161 25.15 -5.45 1.40
C ILE A 161 25.19 -6.65 2.34
N THR A 162 26.37 -7.20 2.64
CA THR A 162 26.53 -8.37 3.52
C THR A 162 26.49 -8.00 4.99
N LYS A 163 26.75 -6.73 5.31
CA LYS A 163 26.63 -6.22 6.68
C LYS A 163 25.18 -6.20 7.15
N THR A 164 24.99 -6.75 8.35
CA THR A 164 23.75 -6.64 9.10
C THR A 164 23.54 -5.20 9.54
N ILE A 165 22.33 -4.68 9.31
CA ILE A 165 21.89 -3.37 9.78
C ILE A 165 21.00 -3.62 11.00
N GLU A 166 21.37 -3.06 12.14
CA GLU A 166 20.55 -3.05 13.34
C GLU A 166 19.67 -1.79 13.38
N PRO A 167 18.54 -1.80 14.12
CA PRO A 167 17.69 -0.62 14.26
C PRO A 167 18.45 0.65 14.65
N ALA A 168 19.40 0.53 15.58
CA ALA A 168 20.25 1.64 16.05
C ALA A 168 21.14 2.26 14.95
N ASN A 169 21.32 1.59 13.81
CA ASN A 169 22.10 2.12 12.68
C ASN A 169 21.27 3.01 11.74
N ILE A 170 19.94 2.97 11.83
CA ILE A 170 19.06 3.83 11.02
C ILE A 170 18.79 5.12 11.81
N PRO A 171 19.12 6.31 11.27
CA PRO A 171 18.85 7.56 11.97
C PRO A 171 17.35 7.73 12.25
N SER A 172 16.99 8.12 13.47
CA SER A 172 15.58 8.27 13.89
C SER A 172 14.77 9.21 12.99
N LYS A 173 15.42 10.25 12.43
CA LYS A 173 14.80 11.23 11.52
C LYS A 173 14.84 10.84 10.04
N ALA A 174 15.42 9.68 9.69
CA ALA A 174 15.42 9.20 8.32
C ALA A 174 13.96 9.02 7.86
N LYS A 175 13.65 9.50 6.66
CA LYS A 175 12.29 9.45 6.12
C LYS A 175 12.07 8.13 5.38
N ILE A 176 10.83 7.66 5.41
CA ILE A 176 10.44 6.51 4.61
C ILE A 176 10.54 6.87 3.12
N LYS A 177 11.40 6.16 2.39
CA LYS A 177 11.51 6.28 0.94
C LYS A 177 10.34 5.60 0.24
N HIS A 178 10.00 4.39 0.67
CA HIS A 178 8.83 3.66 0.18
C HIS A 178 8.10 2.93 1.30
N PHE A 179 6.77 3.02 1.27
CA PHE A 179 5.87 2.23 2.11
C PHE A 179 5.11 1.25 1.21
N MET A 180 5.13 -0.03 1.58
CA MET A 180 4.50 -1.10 0.80
C MET A 180 3.83 -2.14 1.69
N ILE A 181 2.88 -2.86 1.12
CA ILE A 181 2.33 -4.10 1.68
C ILE A 181 2.42 -5.22 0.63
N GLY A 182 2.78 -6.42 1.06
CA GLY A 182 2.95 -7.60 0.20
C GLY A 182 1.96 -8.73 0.53
N TRP A 183 1.35 -9.33 -0.49
CA TRP A 183 0.33 -10.40 -0.41
C TRP A 183 0.67 -11.63 -1.27
#